data_AF-A0A5E9D053-F1
#
_entry.id   AF-A0A5E9D053-F1
#
_cell.length_a   1.000
_cell.length_b   1.000
_cell.length_c   1.000
_cell.angle_alpha   90.00
_cell.angle_beta   90.00
_cell.angle_gamma   90.00
#
_symmetry.space_group_name_H-M   'P 1'
#
loop_
_entity.id
_entity.type
_entity.pdbx_description
1 polymer ?
#
loop_
_entity_poly.entity_id
_entity_poly.type
_entity_poly.pdbx_seq_one_letter_code
_entity_poly.pdbx_strand_id
1 'polypeptide(L)'
;MGSLHHRQGSVTVRQMGEIAMMALFELAIGTKIGRIVTGALAVVLAVIGFRVWLAAHDASTRHEALAGYVKQVELDAAKAKLAETERQLDVGRKAAEEHAKRLADELAKERADDAESEKKVAEYEKQLAAKGRSCRLNSDDLKFLRKP
;
A
#
# COMPACT_ATOMS: atom_id res chain seq x y z
N MET A 1 -29.43 72.55 -5.37
CA MET A 1 -30.21 72.19 -4.16
C MET A 1 -30.30 70.68 -4.11
N GLY A 2 -29.95 70.07 -2.97
CA GLY A 2 -30.20 68.64 -2.73
C GLY A 2 -28.95 67.81 -2.47
N SER A 3 -28.43 67.85 -1.26
CA SER A 3 -27.77 66.72 -0.58
C SER A 3 -27.28 67.21 0.77
N LEU A 4 -27.92 66.78 1.87
CA LEU A 4 -27.41 66.74 3.25
C LEU A 4 -28.56 66.40 4.23
N HIS A 5 -29.24 65.27 4.04
CA HIS A 5 -30.17 64.75 5.06
C HIS A 5 -30.16 63.22 5.01
N HIS A 6 -29.03 62.58 5.38
CA HIS A 6 -29.05 61.11 5.53
C HIS A 6 -28.03 60.53 6.53
N ARG A 7 -27.63 61.27 7.57
CA ARG A 7 -26.59 60.79 8.51
C ARG A 7 -26.85 61.05 10.00
N GLN A 8 -28.11 61.14 10.44
CA GLN A 8 -28.42 61.29 11.88
C GLN A 8 -29.22 60.14 12.52
N GLY A 9 -29.77 59.19 11.74
CA GLY A 9 -30.61 58.11 12.29
C GLY A 9 -29.87 56.88 12.83
N SER A 10 -28.59 56.68 12.49
CA SER A 10 -27.86 55.45 12.85
C SER A 10 -27.09 55.54 14.16
N VAL A 11 -26.82 56.75 14.67
CA VAL A 11 -26.07 56.95 15.93
C VAL A 11 -26.97 56.67 17.14
N THR A 12 -28.24 57.07 17.08
CA THR A 12 -29.19 56.95 18.20
C THR A 12 -29.57 55.51 18.51
N VAL A 13 -29.73 54.63 17.52
CA VAL A 13 -30.11 53.21 17.75
C VAL A 13 -28.97 52.42 18.41
N ARG A 14 -27.72 52.65 17.98
CA ARG A 14 -26.55 52.00 18.57
C ARG A 14 -26.28 52.52 19.99
N GLN A 15 -26.43 53.82 20.20
CA GLN A 15 -26.26 54.49 21.49
C GLN A 15 -27.37 54.10 22.49
N MET A 16 -28.62 53.94 22.07
CA MET A 16 -29.69 53.43 22.94
C MET A 16 -29.49 51.95 23.30
N GLY A 17 -28.96 51.13 22.38
CA GLY A 17 -28.60 49.75 22.67
C GLY A 17 -27.51 49.62 23.73
N GLU A 18 -26.47 50.45 23.66
CA GLU A 18 -25.40 50.49 24.66
C GLU A 18 -25.88 51.00 26.03
N ILE A 19 -26.74 52.02 26.06
CA ILE A 19 -27.33 52.53 27.32
C ILE A 19 -28.25 51.49 27.97
N ALA A 20 -29.07 50.80 27.19
CA ALA A 20 -29.93 49.72 27.71
C ALA A 20 -29.11 48.54 28.25
N MET A 21 -28.01 48.19 27.57
CA MET A 21 -27.09 47.15 28.01
C MET A 21 -26.34 47.53 29.30
N MET A 22 -25.89 48.78 29.43
CA MET A 22 -25.27 49.29 30.66
C MET A 22 -26.27 49.40 31.82
N ALA A 23 -27.51 49.81 31.57
CA ALA A 23 -28.56 49.87 32.60
C ALA A 23 -28.95 48.47 33.13
N LEU A 24 -28.98 47.46 32.26
CA LEU A 24 -29.18 46.06 32.66
C LEU A 24 -27.97 45.53 33.45
N PHE A 25 -26.76 45.96 33.12
CA PHE A 25 -25.54 45.60 33.84
C PHE A 25 -25.51 46.22 35.26
N GLU A 26 -25.90 47.48 35.40
CA GLU A 26 -26.09 48.18 36.69
C GLU A 26 -27.18 47.52 37.55
N LEU A 27 -28.31 47.12 36.97
CA LEU A 27 -29.37 46.39 37.69
C LEU A 27 -28.93 44.97 38.12
N ALA A 28 -28.17 44.29 37.25
CA ALA A 28 -27.65 42.95 37.47
C ALA A 28 -26.54 42.90 38.53
N ILE A 29 -25.79 43.98 38.75
CA ILE A 29 -24.68 44.02 39.71
C ILE A 29 -25.05 44.80 40.99
N GLY A 30 -25.95 45.78 40.90
CA GLY A 30 -26.33 46.65 42.01
C GLY A 30 -27.29 46.02 43.04
N THR A 31 -28.07 45.00 42.65
CA THR A 31 -29.02 44.32 43.55
C THR A 31 -28.49 42.97 44.05
N LYS A 32 -28.81 42.60 45.31
CA LYS A 32 -28.40 41.30 45.88
C LYS A 32 -28.87 40.10 45.05
N ILE A 33 -30.05 40.21 44.42
CA ILE A 33 -30.64 39.17 43.57
C ILE A 33 -29.91 39.10 42.22
N GLY A 34 -29.59 40.25 41.60
CA GLY A 34 -28.84 40.28 40.34
C GLY A 34 -27.47 39.60 40.42
N ARG A 35 -26.75 39.78 41.54
CA ARG A 35 -25.44 39.13 41.78
C ARG A 35 -25.54 37.62 41.87
N ILE A 36 -26.62 37.10 42.45
CA ILE A 36 -26.88 35.65 42.52
C ILE A 36 -27.18 35.09 41.12
N VAL A 37 -28.02 35.78 40.35
CA VAL A 37 -28.39 35.34 38.99
C VAL A 37 -27.19 35.37 38.04
N THR A 38 -26.39 36.43 38.08
CA THR A 38 -25.16 36.53 37.27
C THR A 38 -24.10 35.52 37.70
N GLY A 39 -23.93 35.29 39.00
CA GLY A 39 -23.07 34.23 39.52
C GLY A 39 -23.51 32.84 39.06
N ALA A 40 -24.81 32.53 39.14
CA ALA A 40 -25.35 31.26 38.67
C ALA A 40 -25.16 31.08 37.15
N LEU A 41 -25.40 32.13 36.35
CA LEU A 41 -25.18 32.10 34.91
C LEU A 41 -23.70 31.88 34.56
N ALA A 42 -22.79 32.55 35.26
CA ALA A 42 -21.35 32.36 35.06
C ALA A 42 -20.92 30.91 35.36
N VAL A 43 -21.46 30.29 36.41
CA VAL A 43 -21.20 28.88 36.73
C VAL A 43 -21.74 27.97 35.62
N VAL A 44 -22.95 28.22 35.12
CA VAL A 44 -23.53 27.42 34.02
C VAL A 44 -22.68 27.52 32.75
N LEU A 45 -22.25 28.72 32.37
CA LEU A 45 -21.38 28.93 31.22
C LEU A 45 -20.01 28.27 31.41
N ALA A 46 -19.45 28.31 32.62
CA ALA A 46 -18.22 27.62 32.95
C ALA A 46 -18.36 26.09 32.81
N VAL A 47 -19.47 25.51 33.28
CA VAL A 47 -19.73 24.07 33.15
C VAL A 47 -19.90 23.65 31.69
N ILE A 48 -20.66 24.42 30.90
CA ILE A 48 -20.87 24.14 29.47
C ILE A 48 -19.54 24.28 28.71
N GLY A 49 -18.79 25.37 28.94
CA GLY A 49 -17.49 25.59 28.32
C GLY A 49 -16.50 24.48 28.67
N PHE A 50 -16.46 24.05 29.94
CA PHE A 50 -15.61 22.96 30.40
C PHE A 50 -15.99 21.62 29.76
N ARG A 51 -17.28 21.33 29.59
CA ARG A 51 -17.74 20.11 28.89
C ARG A 51 -17.33 20.10 27.41
N VAL A 52 -17.51 21.22 26.71
CA VAL A 52 -17.12 21.35 25.30
C VAL A 52 -15.61 21.24 25.14
N TRP A 53 -14.84 21.87 26.04
CA TRP A 53 -13.39 21.76 26.06
C TRP A 53 -12.91 20.32 26.28
N LEU A 54 -13.50 19.60 27.24
CA LEU A 54 -13.18 18.19 27.47
C LEU A 54 -13.49 17.32 26.25
N ALA A 55 -14.62 17.54 25.58
CA ALA A 55 -14.98 16.79 24.38
C ALA A 55 -13.98 17.03 23.24
N ALA A 56 -13.56 18.28 23.03
CA ALA A 56 -12.56 18.63 22.02
C ALA A 56 -11.17 18.04 22.37
N HIS A 57 -10.77 18.09 23.64
CA HIS A 57 -9.49 17.56 24.11
C HIS A 57 -9.41 16.02 24.05
N ASP A 58 -10.49 15.31 24.42
CA ASP A 58 -10.57 13.86 24.29
C ASP A 58 -10.58 13.44 22.81
N ALA A 59 -11.24 14.19 21.94
CA ALA A 59 -11.21 13.93 20.49
C ALA A 59 -9.79 14.09 19.91
N SER A 60 -9.04 15.13 20.29
CA SER A 60 -7.68 15.36 19.77
C SER A 60 -6.70 14.30 20.26
N THR A 61 -6.74 13.94 21.55
CA THR A 61 -5.87 12.91 22.13
C THR A 61 -6.12 11.53 21.54
N ARG A 62 -7.39 11.16 21.30
CA ARG A 62 -7.74 9.93 20.58
C ARG A 62 -7.23 9.93 19.15
N HIS A 63 -7.34 11.06 18.44
CA HIS A 63 -6.87 11.16 17.07
C HIS A 63 -5.34 11.00 16.96
N GLU A 64 -4.58 11.64 17.86
CA GLU A 64 -3.14 11.49 17.94
C GLU A 64 -2.71 10.06 18.29
N ALA A 65 -3.39 9.42 19.25
CA ALA A 65 -3.14 8.02 19.59
C ALA A 65 -3.38 7.09 18.40
N LEU A 66 -4.52 7.25 17.71
CA LEU A 66 -4.85 6.46 16.52
C LEU A 66 -3.85 6.70 15.38
N ALA A 67 -3.42 7.94 15.15
CA ALA A 67 -2.43 8.26 14.14
C ALA A 67 -1.09 7.55 14.41
N GLY A 68 -0.65 7.52 15.67
CA GLY A 68 0.53 6.77 16.09
C GLY A 68 0.39 5.26 15.82
N TYR A 69 -0.75 4.68 16.20
CA TYR A 69 -1.03 3.26 15.96
C TYR A 69 -1.10 2.91 14.46
N VAL A 70 -1.77 3.73 13.65
CA VAL A 70 -1.85 3.51 12.19
C VAL A 70 -0.46 3.51 11.58
N LYS A 71 0.42 4.44 11.98
CA LYS A 71 1.81 4.48 11.49
C LYS A 71 2.62 3.25 11.89
N GLN A 72 2.43 2.73 13.10
CA GLN A 72 3.06 1.48 13.53
C GLN A 72 2.55 0.29 12.72
N VAL A 73 1.24 0.18 12.52
CA VAL A 73 0.63 -0.90 11.73
C VAL A 73 1.09 -0.84 10.27
N GLU A 74 1.14 0.35 9.66
CA GLU A 74 1.65 0.54 8.29
C GLU A 74 3.11 0.08 8.18
N LEU A 75 3.94 0.42 9.17
CA LEU A 75 5.35 0.04 9.23
C LEU A 75 5.52 -1.47 9.41
N ASP A 76 4.75 -2.10 10.30
CA ASP A 76 4.81 -3.55 10.53
C ASP A 76 4.29 -4.33 9.32
N ALA A 77 3.24 -3.84 8.66
CA ALA A 77 2.74 -4.41 7.41
C ALA A 77 3.79 -4.31 6.29
N ALA A 78 4.48 -3.16 6.17
CA ALA A 78 5.56 -2.98 5.21
C ALA A 78 6.74 -3.93 5.48
N LYS A 79 7.15 -4.07 6.75
CA LYS A 79 8.20 -5.01 7.16
C LYS A 79 7.82 -6.46 6.87
N ALA A 80 6.58 -6.86 7.16
CA ALA A 80 6.09 -8.21 6.87
C ALA A 80 6.12 -8.51 5.36
N LYS A 81 5.67 -7.55 4.54
CA LYS A 81 5.72 -7.69 3.08
C LYS A 81 7.15 -7.79 2.55
N LEU A 82 8.07 -7.04 3.12
CA LEU A 82 9.48 -7.10 2.75
C LEU A 82 10.08 -8.47 3.10
N ALA A 83 9.85 -8.97 4.32
CA ALA A 83 10.34 -10.27 4.76
C ALA A 83 9.80 -11.43 3.90
N GLU A 84 8.54 -11.36 3.49
CA GLU A 84 7.95 -12.35 2.58
C GLU A 84 8.54 -12.26 1.18
N THR A 85 8.76 -11.05 0.68
CA THR A 85 9.43 -10.83 -0.62
C THR A 85 10.84 -11.40 -0.63
N GLU A 86 11.61 -11.18 0.45
CA GLU A 86 12.97 -11.73 0.59
C GLU A 86 12.97 -13.26 0.61
N ARG A 87 12.01 -13.90 1.30
CA ARG A 87 11.85 -15.35 1.27
C ARG A 87 11.57 -15.86 -0.13
N GLN A 88 10.66 -15.22 -0.85
CA GLN A 88 10.32 -15.61 -2.22
C GLN A 88 11.51 -15.45 -3.16
N LEU A 89 12.30 -14.39 -3.00
CA LEU A 89 13.53 -14.19 -3.76
C LEU A 89 14.59 -15.25 -3.45
N ASP A 90 14.79 -15.63 -2.19
CA ASP A 90 15.73 -16.69 -1.81
C ASP A 90 15.32 -18.06 -2.38
N VAL A 91 14.03 -18.41 -2.24
CA VAL A 91 13.48 -19.64 -2.83
C VAL A 91 13.61 -19.62 -4.35
N GLY A 92 13.25 -18.50 -5.00
CA GLY A 92 13.36 -18.34 -6.45
C GLY A 92 14.80 -18.44 -6.94
N ARG A 93 15.76 -17.85 -6.23
CA ARG A 93 17.19 -17.97 -6.54
C ARG A 93 17.67 -19.41 -6.46
N LYS A 94 17.35 -20.13 -5.38
CA LYS A 94 17.74 -21.53 -5.22
C LYS A 94 17.16 -22.41 -6.33
N ALA A 95 15.89 -22.22 -6.67
CA ALA A 95 15.25 -22.93 -7.76
C ALA A 95 15.92 -22.62 -9.11
N ALA A 96 16.22 -21.35 -9.40
CA ALA A 96 16.91 -20.95 -10.62
C ALA A 96 18.32 -21.54 -10.71
N GLU A 97 19.08 -21.53 -9.62
CA GLU A 97 20.42 -22.13 -9.54
C GLU A 97 20.37 -23.64 -9.78
N GLU A 98 19.39 -24.34 -9.21
CA GLU A 98 19.21 -25.78 -9.42
C GLU A 98 18.79 -26.10 -10.87
N HIS A 99 17.85 -25.34 -11.43
CA HIS A 99 17.45 -25.48 -12.83
C HIS A 99 18.62 -25.23 -13.80
N ALA A 100 19.42 -24.20 -13.55
CA ALA A 100 20.61 -23.92 -14.36
C ALA A 100 21.63 -25.06 -14.31
N LYS A 101 21.83 -25.69 -13.15
CA LYS A 101 22.70 -26.87 -13.01
C LYS A 101 22.16 -28.05 -13.80
N ARG A 102 20.86 -28.37 -13.66
CA ARG A 102 20.22 -29.47 -14.39
C ARG A 102 20.34 -29.28 -15.90
N LEU A 103 20.12 -28.06 -16.40
CA LEU A 103 20.29 -27.75 -17.82
C LEU A 103 21.74 -27.94 -18.28
N ALA A 104 22.71 -27.49 -17.49
CA ALA A 104 24.12 -27.69 -17.83
C ALA A 104 24.50 -29.17 -17.89
N ASP A 105 23.99 -29.98 -16.94
CA ASP A 105 24.22 -31.42 -16.89
C ASP A 105 23.54 -32.15 -18.06
N GLU A 106 22.32 -31.77 -18.41
CA GLU A 106 21.58 -32.32 -19.56
C GLU A 106 22.30 -32.01 -20.86
N LEU A 107 22.73 -30.77 -21.07
CA LEU A 107 23.51 -30.39 -22.26
C LEU A 107 24.87 -31.12 -22.33
N ALA A 108 25.50 -31.38 -21.18
CA ALA A 108 26.75 -32.15 -21.14
C ALA A 108 26.53 -33.61 -21.52
N LYS A 109 25.42 -34.22 -21.05
CA LYS A 109 25.02 -35.58 -21.41
C LYS A 109 24.67 -35.68 -22.89
N GLU A 110 23.85 -34.77 -23.40
CA GLU A 110 23.45 -34.74 -24.81
C GLU A 110 24.68 -34.68 -25.73
N ARG A 111 25.65 -33.81 -25.44
CA ARG A 111 26.92 -33.76 -26.20
C ARG A 111 27.73 -35.04 -26.13
N ALA A 112 27.72 -35.73 -24.98
CA ALA A 112 28.42 -37.00 -24.83
C ALA A 112 27.73 -38.11 -25.64
N ASP A 113 26.40 -38.17 -25.57
CA ASP A 113 25.56 -39.12 -26.30
C ASP A 113 25.67 -38.91 -27.82
N ASP A 114 25.69 -37.65 -28.27
CA ASP A 114 25.93 -37.28 -29.66
C ASP A 114 27.32 -37.75 -30.12
N ALA A 115 28.37 -37.45 -29.35
CA ALA A 115 29.73 -37.86 -29.69
C ALA A 115 29.90 -39.39 -29.71
N GLU A 116 29.20 -40.11 -28.83
CA GLU A 116 29.19 -41.57 -28.86
C GLU A 116 28.40 -42.11 -30.06
N SER A 117 27.27 -41.50 -30.39
CA SER A 117 26.44 -41.88 -31.54
C SER A 117 27.19 -41.69 -32.85
N GLU A 118 27.89 -40.56 -33.02
CA GLU A 118 28.74 -40.29 -34.18
C GLU A 118 29.86 -41.33 -34.34
N LYS A 119 30.51 -41.73 -33.23
CA LYS A 119 31.51 -42.81 -33.26
C LYS A 119 30.92 -44.14 -33.70
N LYS A 120 29.75 -44.51 -33.14
CA LYS A 120 29.05 -45.75 -33.50
C LYS A 120 28.63 -45.76 -34.97
N VAL A 121 28.15 -44.64 -35.49
CA VAL A 121 27.79 -44.48 -36.91
C VAL A 121 29.04 -44.65 -37.78
N ALA A 122 30.12 -43.93 -37.49
CA ALA A 122 31.36 -44.03 -38.26
C ALA A 122 31.97 -45.43 -38.24
N GLU A 123 31.91 -46.13 -37.10
CA GLU A 123 32.37 -47.51 -37.00
C GLU A 123 31.48 -48.46 -37.83
N TYR A 124 30.16 -48.28 -37.75
CA TYR A 124 29.22 -49.08 -38.52
C TYR A 124 29.38 -48.87 -40.04
N GLU A 125 29.62 -47.64 -40.47
CA GLU A 125 29.93 -47.31 -41.87
C GLU A 125 31.22 -47.99 -42.35
N LYS A 126 32.27 -48.00 -41.54
CA LYS A 126 33.51 -48.76 -41.84
C LYS A 126 33.22 -50.26 -41.99
N GLN A 127 32.39 -50.83 -41.13
CA GLN A 127 32.02 -52.25 -41.22
C GLN A 127 31.22 -52.56 -42.49
N LEU A 128 30.34 -51.66 -42.94
CA LEU A 128 29.62 -51.79 -44.21
C LEU A 128 30.58 -51.71 -45.41
N ALA A 129 31.49 -50.74 -45.41
CA ALA A 129 32.48 -50.57 -46.45
C ALA A 129 33.42 -51.80 -46.56
N ALA A 130 33.85 -52.37 -45.43
CA ALA A 130 34.64 -53.59 -45.39
C ALA A 130 33.91 -54.81 -46.00
N LYS A 131 32.58 -54.82 -45.93
CA LYS A 131 31.72 -55.83 -46.58
C LYS A 131 31.43 -55.50 -48.06
N GLY A 132 32.05 -54.46 -48.63
CA GLY A 132 31.81 -54.01 -50.00
C GLY A 132 30.41 -53.41 -50.22
N ARG A 133 29.74 -52.98 -49.15
CA ARG A 133 28.36 -52.47 -49.21
C ARG A 133 28.34 -50.96 -48.97
N SER A 134 27.64 -50.23 -49.83
CA SER A 134 27.44 -48.78 -49.71
C SER A 134 26.17 -48.39 -48.95
N CYS A 135 25.28 -49.34 -48.66
CA CYS A 135 23.98 -49.09 -48.03
C CYS A 135 23.74 -50.06 -46.87
N ARG A 136 23.01 -49.56 -45.85
CA ARG A 136 22.59 -50.33 -44.68
C ARG A 136 21.68 -51.51 -45.05
N LEU A 137 20.86 -51.38 -46.08
CA LEU A 137 19.96 -52.42 -46.58
C LEU A 137 20.76 -53.54 -47.28
N ASN A 138 20.51 -54.78 -46.88
CA ASN A 138 21.10 -55.96 -47.49
C ASN A 138 20.16 -56.52 -48.59
N SER A 139 20.59 -57.58 -49.29
CA SER A 139 19.81 -58.18 -50.36
C SER A 139 18.46 -58.73 -49.90
N ASP A 140 18.37 -59.21 -48.66
CA ASP A 140 17.15 -59.75 -48.10
C ASP A 140 16.16 -58.63 -47.75
N ASP A 141 16.66 -57.52 -47.21
CA ASP A 141 15.89 -56.31 -46.97
C ASP A 141 15.30 -55.75 -48.27
N LEU A 142 16.11 -55.69 -49.34
CA LEU A 142 15.65 -55.24 -50.66
C LEU A 142 14.59 -56.18 -51.25
N LYS A 143 14.71 -57.50 -51.03
CA LYS A 143 13.74 -58.50 -51.47
C LYS A 143 12.43 -58.40 -50.70
N PHE A 144 12.49 -58.09 -49.42
CA PHE A 144 11.31 -57.82 -48.59
C PHE A 144 10.57 -56.57 -49.07
N LEU A 145 11.28 -55.45 -49.27
CA LEU A 145 10.69 -54.19 -49.72
C LEU A 145 10.10 -54.24 -51.15
N ARG A 146 10.53 -55.20 -51.98
CA ARG A 146 10.05 -55.41 -53.35
C ARG A 146 8.82 -56.31 -53.47
N LYS A 147 8.34 -56.93 -52.38
CA LYS A 147 7.07 -57.67 -52.41
C LYS A 147 5.90 -56.67 -52.53
N PRO A 148 4.95 -56.89 -53.45
CA PRO A 148 3.75 -56.05 -53.57
C PRO A 148 2.82 -56.18 -52.36
#